data_AF-A0A535VTM0-F1
#
_entry.id   AF-A0A535VTM0-F1
#
_cell.length_a   1.000
_cell.length_b   1.000
_cell.length_c   1.000
_cell.angle_alpha   90.00
_cell.angle_beta   90.00
_cell.angle_gamma   90.00
#
_symmetry.space_group_name_H-M   'P 1'
#
loop_
_entity.id
_entity.type
_entity.pdbx_description
1 polymer ?
#
loop_
_entity_poly.entity_id
_entity_poly.type
_entity_poly.pdbx_seq_one_letter_code
_entity_poly.pdbx_strand_id
1 'polypeptide(L)'
;MKAIGVTTCERYHKREMLFHLLSGDSGHFFFQPVLFDQQADGVGFANAWIREHYARSFTVEELATSNNMSVSGLHHQFKAITTMGPVQYQKHLRLQEARRLMLSGSMDATTAALEVGYASPSQFSREYRWLFGLPPLQDIKAVRNSSAAGAFEKSLGGYAAPNEGATTTPLPVNGSRVR
;
A
#
# COMPACT_ATOMS: atom_id res chain seq x y z
N MET A 1 25.45 -5.02 -43.86
CA MET A 1 24.06 -4.49 -43.82
C MET A 1 23.22 -5.44 -43.00
N LYS A 2 22.54 -4.94 -41.96
CA LYS A 2 22.00 -5.71 -40.83
C LYS A 2 20.55 -6.13 -41.10
N ALA A 3 20.23 -7.37 -40.75
CA ALA A 3 18.91 -7.98 -40.83
C ALA A 3 17.89 -7.26 -39.91
N ILE A 4 16.76 -6.81 -40.48
CA ILE A 4 15.61 -6.31 -39.74
C ILE A 4 14.36 -6.69 -40.54
N GLY A 5 13.72 -7.82 -40.23
CA GLY A 5 12.53 -8.24 -40.98
C GLY A 5 11.76 -9.42 -40.41
N VAL A 6 12.38 -10.25 -39.56
CA VAL A 6 11.73 -11.48 -39.05
C VAL A 6 11.25 -11.35 -37.60
N THR A 7 11.62 -10.29 -36.87
CA THR A 7 11.39 -10.19 -35.41
C THR A 7 10.07 -9.50 -34.99
N THR A 8 9.24 -9.04 -35.92
CA THR A 8 8.00 -8.29 -35.60
C THR A 8 6.73 -9.17 -35.65
N CYS A 9 6.74 -10.29 -36.39
CA CYS A 9 5.53 -11.08 -36.61
C CYS A 9 5.12 -11.96 -35.41
N GLU A 10 6.04 -12.35 -34.52
CA GLU A 10 5.70 -13.14 -33.31
C GLU A 10 4.77 -12.40 -32.33
N ARG A 11 4.76 -11.06 -32.36
CA ARG A 11 4.02 -10.24 -31.38
C ARG A 11 2.57 -9.97 -31.78
N TYR A 12 2.23 -10.05 -33.06
CA TYR A 12 0.88 -9.77 -33.58
C TYR A 12 -0.02 -11.01 -33.60
N HIS A 13 0.52 -12.18 -33.95
CA HIS A 13 -0.25 -13.42 -33.96
C HIS A 13 -0.80 -13.82 -32.58
N LYS A 14 -0.10 -13.47 -31.49
CA LYS A 14 -0.62 -13.72 -30.14
C LYS A 14 -1.88 -12.91 -29.83
N ARG A 15 -1.94 -11.64 -30.27
CA ARG A 15 -3.11 -10.77 -30.05
C ARG A 15 -4.28 -11.22 -30.91
N GLU A 16 -4.00 -11.68 -32.13
CA GLU A 16 -5.01 -12.16 -33.07
C GLU A 16 -5.55 -13.53 -32.66
N MET A 17 -4.68 -14.45 -32.22
CA MET A 17 -5.10 -15.70 -31.58
C MET A 17 -5.89 -15.45 -30.29
N LEU A 18 -5.48 -14.48 -29.45
CA LEU A 18 -6.28 -14.08 -28.28
C LEU A 18 -7.64 -13.53 -28.70
N PHE A 19 -7.68 -12.64 -29.70
CA PHE A 19 -8.92 -12.02 -30.16
C PHE A 19 -9.89 -13.05 -30.72
N HIS A 20 -9.42 -14.02 -31.50
CA HIS A 20 -10.25 -15.10 -32.02
C HIS A 20 -10.67 -16.11 -30.95
N LEU A 21 -9.81 -16.40 -29.96
CA LEU A 21 -10.15 -17.26 -28.83
C LEU A 21 -11.23 -16.62 -27.92
N LEU A 22 -11.11 -15.31 -27.68
CA LEU A 22 -12.02 -14.56 -26.83
C LEU A 22 -13.33 -14.20 -27.54
N SER A 23 -13.31 -13.96 -28.84
CA SER A 23 -14.49 -13.51 -29.61
C SER A 23 -15.23 -14.65 -30.32
N GLY A 24 -14.74 -15.89 -30.25
CA GLY A 24 -15.40 -17.07 -30.81
C GLY A 24 -16.51 -17.62 -29.92
N ASP A 25 -17.33 -18.53 -30.45
CA ASP A 25 -18.49 -19.16 -29.76
C ASP A 25 -18.13 -19.87 -28.44
N SER A 26 -16.85 -20.18 -28.21
CA SER A 26 -16.35 -20.80 -26.98
C SER A 26 -15.67 -19.83 -26.01
N GLY A 27 -15.63 -18.53 -26.32
CA GLY A 27 -14.95 -17.51 -25.52
C GLY A 27 -15.42 -17.44 -24.08
N HIS A 28 -16.73 -17.65 -23.83
CA HIS A 28 -17.30 -17.64 -22.48
C HIS A 28 -16.75 -18.75 -21.56
N PHE A 29 -16.32 -19.90 -22.11
CA PHE A 29 -15.68 -20.96 -21.31
C PHE A 29 -14.27 -20.58 -20.83
N PHE A 30 -13.55 -19.74 -21.60
CA PHE A 30 -12.25 -19.20 -21.20
C PHE A 30 -12.40 -17.98 -20.29
N PHE A 31 -13.40 -17.14 -20.55
CA PHE A 31 -13.72 -16.02 -19.70
C PHE A 31 -14.31 -16.45 -18.35
N GLN A 32 -14.92 -17.63 -18.23
CA GLN A 32 -15.40 -18.07 -16.91
C GLN A 32 -14.25 -18.13 -15.89
N PRO A 33 -13.17 -18.90 -16.08
CA PRO A 33 -12.06 -18.93 -15.10
C PRO A 33 -11.24 -17.63 -15.03
N VAL A 34 -11.22 -16.82 -16.09
CA VAL A 34 -10.43 -15.57 -16.16
C VAL A 34 -11.20 -14.37 -15.59
N LEU A 35 -12.52 -14.32 -15.74
CA LEU A 35 -13.41 -13.33 -15.10
C LEU A 35 -13.81 -13.75 -13.69
N PHE A 36 -13.95 -15.06 -13.45
CA PHE A 36 -14.06 -15.66 -12.13
C PHE A 36 -12.70 -16.28 -11.77
N ASP A 37 -11.69 -15.43 -11.59
CA ASP A 37 -10.52 -15.86 -10.83
C ASP A 37 -10.99 -16.06 -9.37
N GLN A 38 -11.56 -17.23 -9.09
CA GLN A 38 -12.07 -17.62 -7.78
C GLN A 38 -10.99 -17.49 -6.69
N GLN A 39 -9.70 -17.53 -7.08
CA GLN A 39 -8.59 -17.23 -6.19
C GLN A 39 -8.46 -15.72 -5.95
N ALA A 40 -8.39 -14.87 -6.98
CA ALA A 40 -8.32 -13.41 -6.78
C ALA A 40 -9.56 -12.85 -6.06
N ASP A 41 -10.75 -13.40 -6.31
CA ASP A 41 -11.99 -13.04 -5.62
C ASP A 41 -11.96 -13.47 -4.14
N GLY A 42 -11.40 -14.66 -3.84
CA GLY A 42 -11.28 -15.16 -2.47
C GLY A 42 -10.42 -14.26 -1.57
N VAL A 43 -9.26 -13.80 -2.04
CA VAL A 43 -8.46 -12.84 -1.24
C VAL A 43 -9.08 -11.46 -1.20
N GLY A 44 -9.75 -11.02 -2.27
CA GLY A 44 -10.54 -9.79 -2.28
C GLY A 44 -11.62 -9.78 -1.20
N PHE A 45 -12.39 -10.87 -1.10
CA PHE A 45 -13.40 -11.08 -0.07
C PHE A 45 -12.76 -11.16 1.32
N ALA A 46 -11.72 -11.97 1.52
CA ALA A 46 -11.02 -12.07 2.81
C ALA A 46 -10.52 -10.71 3.28
N ASN A 47 -9.97 -9.90 2.38
CA ASN A 47 -9.50 -8.55 2.67
C ASN A 47 -10.65 -7.59 3.03
N ALA A 48 -11.78 -7.65 2.30
CA ALA A 48 -12.98 -6.88 2.61
C ALA A 48 -13.56 -7.28 3.98
N TRP A 49 -13.65 -8.58 4.24
CA TRP A 49 -14.13 -9.11 5.50
C TRP A 49 -13.29 -8.65 6.69
N ILE A 50 -11.95 -8.69 6.57
CA ILE A 50 -11.06 -8.18 7.62
C ILE A 50 -11.25 -6.67 7.84
N ARG A 51 -11.42 -5.88 6.78
CA ARG A 51 -11.68 -4.44 6.91
C ARG A 51 -13.00 -4.10 7.57
N GLU A 52 -14.01 -4.96 7.43
CA GLU A 52 -15.30 -4.76 8.09
C GLU A 52 -15.28 -5.27 9.54
N HIS A 53 -14.53 -6.33 9.82
CA HIS A 53 -14.51 -7.03 11.10
C HIS A 53 -13.19 -6.89 11.87
N TYR A 54 -12.38 -5.86 11.58
CA TYR A 54 -11.04 -5.75 12.16
C TYR A 54 -11.07 -5.74 13.70
N ALA A 55 -12.10 -5.17 14.32
CA ALA A 55 -12.22 -5.10 15.79
C ALA A 55 -12.46 -6.47 16.45
N ARG A 56 -13.01 -7.45 15.72
CA ARG A 56 -13.29 -8.79 16.23
C ARG A 56 -12.06 -9.69 16.11
N SER A 57 -11.77 -10.49 17.14
CA SER A 57 -10.75 -11.55 17.01
C SER A 57 -11.27 -12.68 16.11
N PHE A 58 -10.47 -13.12 15.14
CA PHE A 58 -10.79 -14.22 14.23
C PHE A 58 -9.62 -15.19 14.11
N THR A 59 -9.91 -16.45 13.74
CA THR A 59 -8.88 -17.44 13.40
C THR A 59 -8.68 -17.51 11.88
N VAL A 60 -7.46 -17.84 11.45
CA VAL A 60 -7.18 -17.92 10.00
C VAL A 60 -7.97 -19.07 9.36
N GLU A 61 -8.25 -20.11 10.14
CA GLU A 61 -9.07 -21.26 9.78
C GLU A 61 -10.53 -20.85 9.49
N GLU A 62 -11.13 -20.01 10.34
CA GLU A 62 -12.47 -19.46 10.13
C GLU A 62 -12.54 -18.64 8.85
N LEU A 63 -11.53 -17.78 8.63
CA LEU A 63 -11.44 -16.94 7.44
C LEU A 63 -11.23 -17.78 6.17
N ALA A 64 -10.40 -18.82 6.24
CA ALA A 64 -10.17 -19.72 5.12
C ALA A 64 -11.44 -20.49 4.76
N THR A 65 -12.15 -21.00 5.77
CA THR A 65 -13.41 -21.74 5.60
C THR A 65 -14.50 -20.87 4.99
N SER A 66 -14.65 -19.61 5.44
CA SER A 66 -15.64 -18.68 4.90
C SER A 66 -15.35 -18.23 3.46
N ASN A 67 -14.11 -18.38 3.00
CA ASN A 67 -13.66 -18.05 1.65
C ASN A 67 -13.50 -19.27 0.73
N ASN A 68 -13.89 -20.48 1.18
CA ASN A 68 -13.67 -21.73 0.47
C ASN A 68 -12.19 -21.98 0.09
N MET A 69 -11.26 -21.51 0.92
CA MET A 69 -9.82 -21.65 0.72
C MET A 69 -9.20 -22.61 1.75
N SER A 70 -8.09 -23.23 1.38
CA SER A 70 -7.21 -23.84 2.38
C SER A 70 -6.44 -22.76 3.14
N VAL A 71 -6.09 -23.02 4.40
CA VAL A 71 -5.31 -22.08 5.24
C VAL A 71 -3.99 -21.69 4.58
N SER A 72 -3.30 -22.65 3.97
CA SER A 72 -2.05 -22.42 3.24
C SER A 72 -2.27 -21.55 1.99
N GLY A 73 -3.31 -21.84 1.21
CA GLY A 73 -3.68 -21.05 0.04
C GLY A 73 -4.00 -19.61 0.39
N LEU A 74 -4.80 -19.41 1.44
CA LEU A 74 -5.11 -18.08 1.98
C LEU A 74 -3.84 -17.35 2.40
N HIS A 75 -2.97 -17.96 3.21
CA HIS A 75 -1.72 -17.33 3.65
C HIS A 75 -0.82 -16.92 2.48
N HIS A 76 -0.60 -17.83 1.52
CA HIS A 76 0.28 -17.59 0.38
C HIS A 76 -0.24 -16.42 -0.46
N GLN A 77 -1.53 -16.46 -0.83
CA GLN A 77 -2.12 -15.48 -1.71
C GLN A 77 -2.34 -14.13 -1.01
N PHE A 78 -2.73 -14.14 0.27
CA PHE A 78 -2.86 -12.94 1.08
C PHE A 78 -1.52 -12.23 1.23
N LYS A 79 -0.42 -12.97 1.44
CA LYS A 79 0.93 -12.41 1.47
C LYS A 79 1.39 -11.91 0.10
N ALA A 80 1.01 -12.58 -0.99
CA ALA A 80 1.33 -12.12 -2.33
C ALA A 80 0.69 -10.74 -2.65
N ILE A 81 -0.53 -10.49 -2.16
CA ILE A 81 -1.26 -9.24 -2.41
C ILE A 81 -0.91 -8.15 -1.40
N THR A 82 -0.89 -8.47 -0.11
CA THR A 82 -0.74 -7.48 0.98
C THR A 82 0.69 -7.38 1.53
N THR A 83 1.61 -8.22 1.05
CA THR A 83 2.98 -8.38 1.58
C THR A 83 3.05 -8.95 3.01
N MET A 84 1.91 -9.15 3.67
CA MET A 84 1.82 -9.59 5.07
C MET A 84 0.79 -10.70 5.24
N GLY A 85 0.77 -11.37 6.41
CA GLY A 85 -0.22 -12.39 6.72
C GLY A 85 -1.55 -11.79 7.20
N PRO A 86 -2.68 -12.53 7.15
CA PRO A 86 -4.01 -12.05 7.53
C PRO A 86 -4.07 -11.44 8.95
N VAL A 87 -3.48 -12.12 9.94
CA VAL A 87 -3.45 -11.64 11.34
C VAL A 87 -2.60 -10.38 11.48
N GLN A 88 -1.47 -10.32 10.77
CA GLN A 88 -0.60 -9.15 10.80
C GLN A 88 -1.28 -7.94 10.14
N TYR A 89 -2.04 -8.17 9.08
CA TYR A 89 -2.83 -7.16 8.41
C TYR A 89 -3.95 -6.63 9.31
N GLN A 90 -4.65 -7.50 10.03
CA GLN A 90 -5.64 -7.08 11.01
C GLN A 90 -5.03 -6.15 12.07
N LYS A 91 -3.87 -6.52 12.65
CA LYS A 91 -3.17 -5.66 13.62
C LYS A 91 -2.81 -4.31 13.02
N HIS A 92 -2.32 -4.30 11.77
CA HIS A 92 -1.98 -3.08 11.07
C HIS A 92 -3.21 -2.18 10.91
N LEU A 93 -4.35 -2.73 10.46
CA LEU A 93 -5.60 -2.00 10.33
C LEU A 93 -6.09 -1.44 11.67
N ARG A 94 -6.08 -2.24 12.75
CA ARG A 94 -6.46 -1.78 14.10
C ARG A 94 -5.62 -0.59 14.55
N LEU A 95 -4.31 -0.66 14.35
CA LEU A 95 -3.38 0.39 14.73
C LEU A 95 -3.55 1.66 13.89
N GLN A 96 -3.78 1.51 12.58
CA GLN A 96 -4.09 2.63 11.68
C GLN A 96 -5.39 3.32 12.07
N GLU A 97 -6.43 2.55 12.39
CA GLU A 97 -7.73 3.09 12.74
C GLU A 97 -7.71 3.79 14.09
N ALA A 98 -7.01 3.23 15.08
CA ALA A 98 -6.77 3.92 16.35
C ALA A 98 -6.03 5.25 16.13
N ARG A 99 -5.02 5.27 15.25
CA ARG A 99 -4.31 6.50 14.88
C ARG A 99 -5.25 7.52 14.26
N ARG A 100 -6.13 7.09 13.36
CA ARG A 100 -7.16 7.95 12.74
C ARG A 100 -8.07 8.59 13.80
N LEU A 101 -8.60 7.79 14.73
CA LEU A 101 -9.47 8.24 15.82
C LEU A 101 -8.77 9.21 16.81
N MET A 102 -7.50 8.98 17.09
CA MET A 102 -6.72 9.88 17.94
C MET A 102 -6.41 11.20 17.23
N LEU A 103 -6.11 11.16 15.92
CA LEU A 103 -5.81 12.35 15.13
C LEU A 103 -7.03 13.26 14.99
N SER A 104 -8.22 12.69 14.75
CA SER A 104 -9.49 13.44 14.71
C SER A 104 -9.86 14.12 16.03
N GLY A 105 -9.16 13.81 17.13
CA GLY A 105 -9.40 14.39 18.45
C GLY A 105 -10.65 13.85 19.14
N SER A 106 -11.22 12.77 18.62
CA SER A 106 -12.43 12.15 19.15
C SER A 106 -12.17 11.33 20.43
N MET A 107 -10.97 10.77 20.62
CA MET A 107 -10.68 9.85 21.72
C MET A 107 -9.20 9.92 22.16
N ASP A 108 -8.94 9.53 23.41
CA ASP A 108 -7.59 9.32 23.93
C ASP A 108 -7.02 7.95 23.48
N ALA A 109 -5.74 7.70 23.76
CA ALA A 109 -5.08 6.46 23.34
C ALA A 109 -5.65 5.20 24.03
N THR A 110 -6.22 5.36 25.23
CA THR A 110 -6.77 4.25 26.03
C THR A 110 -8.11 3.82 25.47
N THR A 111 -9.02 4.77 25.27
CA THR A 111 -10.34 4.57 24.67
C THR A 111 -10.20 4.10 23.23
N ALA A 112 -9.30 4.70 22.44
CA ALA A 112 -9.05 4.24 21.06
C ALA A 112 -8.55 2.80 21.00
N ALA A 113 -7.71 2.37 21.96
CA ALA A 113 -7.24 0.98 22.01
C ALA A 113 -8.39 -0.02 22.28
N LEU A 114 -9.29 0.32 23.21
CA LEU A 114 -10.45 -0.50 23.53
C LEU A 114 -11.43 -0.56 22.35
N GLU A 115 -11.67 0.57 21.69
CA GLU A 115 -12.59 0.68 20.55
C GLU A 115 -12.15 -0.19 19.36
N VAL A 116 -10.85 -0.22 19.05
CA VAL A 116 -10.33 -1.06 17.95
C VAL A 116 -10.14 -2.53 18.33
N GLY A 117 -10.52 -2.94 19.54
CA GLY A 117 -10.56 -4.34 19.97
C GLY A 117 -9.29 -4.88 20.62
N TYR A 118 -8.43 -4.03 21.21
CA TYR A 118 -7.37 -4.51 22.10
C TYR A 118 -7.91 -4.80 23.51
N ALA A 119 -7.48 -5.93 24.10
CA ALA A 119 -7.82 -6.28 25.47
C ALA A 119 -7.12 -5.40 26.51
N SER A 120 -5.95 -4.83 26.16
CA SER A 120 -5.15 -4.01 27.07
C SER A 120 -4.52 -2.80 26.36
N PRO A 121 -4.66 -1.58 26.90
CA PRO A 121 -3.97 -0.38 26.40
C PRO A 121 -2.44 -0.49 26.41
N SER A 122 -1.88 -1.29 27.33
CA SER A 122 -0.44 -1.55 27.40
C SER A 122 0.05 -2.40 26.23
N GLN A 123 -0.74 -3.41 25.83
CA GLN A 123 -0.46 -4.22 24.63
C GLN A 123 -0.50 -3.35 23.38
N PHE A 124 -1.55 -2.54 23.23
CA PHE A 124 -1.69 -1.59 22.14
C PHE A 124 -0.48 -0.65 22.05
N SER A 125 -0.08 -0.03 23.15
CA SER A 125 1.04 0.93 23.17
C SER A 125 2.36 0.30 22.73
N ARG A 126 2.59 -0.98 23.06
CA ARG A 126 3.79 -1.73 22.64
C ARG A 126 3.77 -2.03 21.15
N GLU A 127 2.65 -2.55 20.63
CA GLU A 127 2.52 -2.84 19.18
C GLU A 127 2.52 -1.57 18.34
N TYR A 128 1.89 -0.49 18.82
CA TYR A 128 1.89 0.82 18.17
C TYR A 128 3.31 1.36 18.01
N ARG A 129 4.11 1.33 19.08
CA ARG A 129 5.52 1.75 19.02
C ARG A 129 6.33 0.88 18.07
N TRP A 130 6.06 -0.42 18.02
CA TRP A 130 6.76 -1.32 17.09
C TRP A 130 6.45 -0.98 15.63
N LEU A 131 5.21 -0.61 15.31
CA LEU A 131 4.81 -0.28 13.95
C LEU A 131 5.17 1.16 13.52
N PHE A 132 4.97 2.15 14.38
CA PHE A 132 5.10 3.58 14.05
C PHE A 132 6.37 4.23 14.61
N GLY A 133 7.15 3.52 15.42
CA GLY A 133 8.39 4.01 16.04
C GLY A 133 8.19 4.89 17.27
N LEU A 134 7.05 5.57 17.39
CA LEU A 134 6.71 6.47 18.50
C LEU A 134 5.52 5.95 19.32
N PRO A 135 5.44 6.24 20.62
CA PRO A 135 4.22 6.01 21.41
C PRO A 135 3.04 6.83 20.88
N PRO A 136 1.79 6.35 21.04
CA PRO A 136 0.58 7.01 20.54
C PRO A 136 0.50 8.51 20.84
N LEU A 137 0.64 8.90 22.11
CA LEU A 137 0.56 10.30 22.54
C LEU A 137 1.63 11.20 21.90
N GLN A 138 2.84 10.68 21.69
CA GLN A 138 3.94 11.45 21.09
C GLN A 138 3.76 11.57 19.59
N ASP A 139 3.34 10.48 18.93
CA ASP A 139 3.06 10.47 17.50
C ASP A 139 1.95 11.48 17.13
N ILE A 140 0.84 11.51 17.88
CA ILE A 140 -0.26 12.45 17.63
C ILE A 140 0.18 13.91 17.82
N LYS A 141 1.00 14.19 18.85
CA LYS A 141 1.58 15.53 19.04
C LYS A 141 2.52 15.90 17.89
N ALA A 142 3.38 14.98 17.46
CA ALA A 142 4.28 15.21 16.33
C ALA A 142 3.50 15.51 15.05
N VAL A 143 2.51 14.69 14.70
CA VAL A 143 1.70 14.87 13.49
C VAL A 143 0.92 16.19 13.52
N ARG A 144 0.33 16.57 14.67
CA ARG A 144 -0.38 17.87 14.83
C ARG A 144 0.56 19.07 14.69
N ASN A 145 1.76 18.98 15.24
CA ASN A 145 2.75 20.05 15.12
C ASN A 145 3.26 20.18 13.67
N SER A 146 3.44 19.05 12.96
CA SER A 146 3.84 19.04 11.55
C SER A 146 2.74 19.59 10.62
N SER A 147 1.47 19.28 10.87
CA SER A 147 0.37 19.84 10.07
C SER A 147 0.13 21.32 10.33
N ALA A 148 0.37 21.81 11.57
CA ALA A 148 0.39 23.24 11.86
C ALA A 148 1.55 23.97 11.17
N ALA A 149 2.74 23.37 11.12
CA ALA A 149 3.89 23.92 10.41
C ALA A 149 3.67 24.00 8.89
N GLY A 150 3.06 22.97 8.29
CA GLY A 150 2.75 22.95 6.85
C GLY A 150 1.62 23.91 6.43
N ALA A 151 0.73 24.30 7.36
CA ALA A 151 -0.29 25.31 7.12
C ALA A 151 0.27 26.74 7.09
N PHE A 152 1.35 27.01 7.83
CA PHE A 152 1.99 28.32 7.86
C PHE A 152 2.74 28.64 6.56
N GLU A 153 3.38 27.65 5.95
CA GLU A 153 4.16 27.80 4.71
C GLU A 153 3.28 28.08 3.48
N LYS A 154 2.03 27.60 3.46
CA LYS A 154 1.05 27.89 2.38
C LYS A 154 0.46 29.30 2.43
N SER A 155 0.59 30.01 3.55
CA SER A 155 0.09 31.39 3.70
C SER A 155 1.09 32.43 3.17
N LEU A 156 2.37 32.07 2.99
CA LEU A 156 3.39 32.92 2.37
C LEU A 156 3.40 32.75 0.85
N GLY A 157 2.26 33.06 0.23
CA GLY A 157 2.23 33.43 -1.18
C GLY A 157 2.92 34.79 -1.35
N GLY A 158 4.11 34.79 -1.95
CA GLY A 158 4.74 35.99 -2.51
C GLY A 158 5.96 36.52 -1.74
N TYR A 159 7.10 35.85 -1.89
CA TYR A 159 8.38 36.56 -1.86
C TYR A 159 9.06 36.43 -3.22
N ALA A 160 8.95 37.52 -3.97
CA ALA A 160 9.78 37.82 -5.13
C ALA A 160 11.26 37.83 -4.72
N ALA A 161 12.08 37.06 -5.44
CA ALA A 161 13.52 37.31 -5.47
C ALA A 161 13.80 38.32 -6.59
N PRO A 162 14.40 39.49 -6.30
CA PRO A 162 14.90 40.38 -7.33
C PRO A 162 16.18 39.82 -7.94
N ASN A 163 16.33 40.06 -9.23
CA ASN A 163 17.44 39.65 -10.08
C ASN A 163 18.72 40.40 -9.72
N GLU A 164 19.85 39.71 -9.54
CA GLU A 164 21.17 40.36 -9.67
C GLU A 164 22.19 39.31 -10.18
N GLY A 165 22.55 39.39 -11.46
CA GLY A 165 23.92 39.12 -11.91
C GLY A 165 24.19 37.82 -12.68
N ALA A 166 23.88 37.81 -13.99
CA ALA A 166 24.67 37.05 -14.95
C ALA A 166 26.11 37.61 -14.99
N THR A 167 27.12 36.75 -14.77
CA THR A 167 28.41 36.90 -15.45
C THR A 167 28.88 35.52 -15.86
N THR A 168 28.67 35.27 -17.15
CA THR A 168 29.35 34.25 -17.94
C THR A 168 30.85 34.34 -17.74
N THR A 169 31.55 33.21 -17.59
CA THR A 169 32.85 32.95 -18.23
C THR A 169 33.13 31.44 -18.15
N PRO A 170 33.32 30.74 -19.30
CA PRO A 170 33.61 29.31 -19.36
C PRO A 170 35.10 28.98 -19.24
N LEU A 171 35.39 27.70 -18.97
CA LEU A 171 36.70 27.04 -18.76
C LEU A 171 37.83 27.44 -19.74
N PRO A 172 39.10 27.19 -19.35
CA PRO A 172 39.76 26.06 -20.01
C PRO A 172 40.57 25.13 -19.09
N VAL A 173 40.46 23.84 -19.43
CA VAL A 173 41.48 22.78 -19.36
C VAL A 173 42.92 23.28 -19.51
N ASN A 174 43.84 22.85 -18.63
CA ASN A 174 44.98 21.97 -18.98
C ASN A 174 45.87 21.67 -17.75
N GLY A 175 46.51 20.50 -17.76
CA GLY A 175 47.16 19.90 -16.59
C GLY A 175 48.59 20.33 -16.28
N SER A 176 49.11 19.74 -15.20
CA SER A 176 50.52 19.46 -14.85
C SER A 176 50.51 18.88 -13.43
N ARG A 177 50.68 17.57 -13.21
CA ARG A 177 51.94 16.80 -13.05
C ARG A 177 52.77 17.20 -11.82
N VAL A 178 53.26 16.17 -11.12
CA VAL A 178 54.38 16.11 -10.14
C VAL A 178 54.01 16.63 -8.72
N ARG A 179 54.15 15.89 -7.62
CA ARG A 179 55.22 14.97 -7.16
C ARG A 179 54.67 13.74 -6.45
#